data_AF-A0A9D6ET76-F1
#
_entry.id   AF-A0A9D6ET76-F1
#
_cell.length_a   1.000
_cell.length_b   1.000
_cell.length_c   1.000
_cell.angle_alpha   90.00
_cell.angle_beta   90.00
_cell.angle_gamma   90.00
#
_symmetry.space_group_name_H-M   'P 1'
#
loop_
_entity.id
_entity.type
_entity.pdbx_description
1 polymer ?
#
loop_
_entity_poly.entity_id
_entity_poly.type
_entity_poly.pdbx_seq_one_letter_code
_entity_poly.pdbx_strand_id
1 'polypeptide(L)' 'MKLDLFLKDLRLMLDEGQRLGVPLPLTSTAQQLYAAAAAAGAGSQDLAVVITTLERLADLTRPGE' A
#
# COMPACT_ATOMS: atom_id res chain seq x y z
N MET A 1 -6.14 1.21 -11.00
CA MET A 1 -4.87 0.46 -11.22
C MET A 1 -4.84 -0.70 -10.24
N LYS A 2 -4.41 -1.90 -10.64
CA LYS A 2 -4.36 -3.05 -9.72
C LYS A 2 -3.29 -2.86 -8.65
N LEU A 3 -3.61 -3.20 -7.40
CA LEU A 3 -2.70 -3.11 -6.27
C LEU A 3 -1.37 -3.85 -6.50
N ASP A 4 -1.40 -5.07 -7.05
CA ASP A 4 -0.18 -5.86 -7.27
C ASP A 4 0.84 -5.14 -8.18
N LEU A 5 0.34 -4.42 -9.19
CA LEU A 5 1.20 -3.62 -10.08
C LEU A 5 1.81 -2.43 -9.32
N PHE A 6 1.01 -1.79 -8.46
CA PHE A 6 1.49 -0.67 -7.67
C PHE A 6 2.52 -1.09 -6.62
N LEU A 7 2.37 -2.26 -6.01
CA LEU A 7 3.40 -2.81 -5.11
C LEU A 7 4.72 -3.05 -5.83
N LYS A 8 4.69 -3.51 -7.08
CA LYS A 8 5.89 -3.64 -7.92
C LYS A 8 6.52 -2.26 -8.16
N ASP A 9 5.73 -1.24 -8.47
CA ASP A 9 6.27 0.12 -8.69
C ASP A 9 6.83 0.74 -7.40
N LEU A 10 6.19 0.54 -6.24
CA LEU A 10 6.70 1.02 -4.95
C LEU A 10 8.05 0.40 -4.58
N ARG A 11 8.29 -0.87 -4.91
CA ARG A 11 9.61 -1.51 -4.74
C ARG A 11 10.66 -0.82 -5.60
N LEU A 12 10.37 -0.57 -6.88
CA LEU A 12 11.29 0.15 -7.78
C LEU A 12 11.61 1.56 -7.26
N MET A 13 10.61 2.28 -6.74
CA MET A 13 10.83 3.61 -6.15
C MET A 13 11.75 3.55 -4.92
N LEU A 14 11.55 2.57 -4.03
CA LEU A 14 12.37 2.39 -2.83
C LEU A 14 13.80 1.95 -3.17
N ASP A 15 13.96 1.02 -4.13
CA ASP A 15 15.26 0.56 -4.62
C ASP A 15 16.06 1.73 -5.21
N GLU A 16 15.40 2.60 -5.98
CA GLU A 16 16.04 3.78 -6.56
C GLU A 16 16.37 4.84 -5.50
N GLY A 17 15.50 5.06 -4.52
CA GLY A 17 15.79 5.93 -3.38
C GLY A 17 17.03 5.46 -2.61
N GLN A 18 17.14 4.15 -2.38
CA GLN A 18 18.31 3.54 -1.76
C GLN A 18 19.57 3.74 -2.61
N ARG A 19 19.48 3.53 -3.92
CA ARG A 19 20.60 3.72 -4.86
C ARG A 19 21.11 5.16 -4.88
N LEU A 20 20.21 6.13 -4.76
CA LEU A 20 20.53 7.57 -4.75
C LEU A 20 20.90 8.10 -3.35
N GLY A 21 20.76 7.31 -2.29
CA GLY A 21 20.95 7.77 -0.92
C GLY A 21 19.88 8.78 -0.45
N VAL A 22 18.67 8.73 -1.02
CA VAL A 22 17.56 9.64 -0.71
C VAL A 22 16.49 8.88 0.09
N PRO A 23 16.20 9.27 1.34
CA PRO A 23 15.18 8.61 2.15
C PRO A 23 13.77 8.94 1.63
N LEU A 24 12.93 7.91 1.48
CA LEU A 24 11.54 8.03 1.02
C LEU A 24 10.55 7.49 2.07
N PRO A 25 10.44 8.13 3.25
CA PRO A 25 9.68 7.59 4.38
C PRO A 25 8.19 7.39 4.04
N LEU A 26 7.58 8.33 3.33
CA LEU A 26 6.16 8.23 2.94
C LEU A 26 5.92 7.09 1.94
N THR A 27 6.86 6.85 1.01
CA THR A 27 6.80 5.74 0.06
C THR A 27 6.95 4.39 0.78
N SER A 28 7.84 4.31 1.77
CA SER A 28 8.00 3.12 2.62
C SER A 28 6.72 2.82 3.40
N THR A 29 6.13 3.83 4.04
CA THR A 29 4.83 3.69 4.73
C THR A 29 3.73 3.23 3.78
N ALA A 30 3.64 3.83 2.58
CA ALA A 30 2.66 3.41 1.58
C ALA A 30 2.87 1.93 1.19
N GLN A 31 4.11 1.50 0.93
CA GLN A 31 4.43 0.12 0.59
C GLN A 31 3.98 -0.87 1.66
N GLN A 32 4.12 -0.52 2.95
CA GLN A 32 3.64 -1.35 4.05
C GLN A 32 2.10 -1.43 4.09
N LEU A 33 1.40 -0.31 3.90
CA LEU A 33 -0.07 -0.29 3.86
C LEU A 33 -0.62 -1.14 2.71
N TYR A 34 -0.06 -1.00 1.50
CA TYR A 34 -0.49 -1.80 0.35
C TYR A 34 -0.08 -3.27 0.47
N ALA A 35 1.04 -3.58 1.13
CA ALA A 35 1.42 -4.96 1.40
C ALA A 35 0.44 -5.64 2.36
N ALA A 36 -0.02 -4.93 3.40
CA ALA A 36 -1.05 -5.42 4.31
C ALA A 36 -2.39 -5.66 3.58
N ALA A 37 -2.79 -4.75 2.69
CA ALA A 37 -3.96 -4.93 1.84
C ALA A 37 -3.83 -6.18 0.93
N ALA A 38 -2.68 -6.36 0.26
CA ALA A 38 -2.42 -7.52 -0.58
C ALA A 38 -2.49 -8.84 0.21
N ALA A 39 -1.90 -8.87 1.40
CA ALA A 39 -1.92 -10.02 2.29
C ALA A 39 -3.34 -10.39 2.74
N ALA A 40 -4.26 -9.41 2.76
CA ALA A 40 -5.68 -9.62 3.02
C ALA A 40 -6.49 -10.00 1.75
N GLY A 41 -5.84 -10.34 0.64
CA GLY A 41 -6.49 -10.82 -0.59
C GLY A 41 -6.89 -9.73 -1.59
N ALA A 42 -6.49 -8.47 -1.38
CA ALA A 42 -6.91 -7.35 -2.21
C ALA A 42 -6.05 -7.09 -3.48
N GLY A 43 -5.17 -8.02 -3.87
CA GLY A 43 -4.16 -7.79 -4.93
C GLY A 43 -4.75 -7.34 -6.29
N SER A 44 -5.95 -7.81 -6.61
CA SER A 44 -6.65 -7.45 -7.85
C SER A 44 -7.49 -6.16 -7.76
N GLN A 45 -7.67 -5.59 -6.56
CA GLN A 45 -8.48 -4.41 -6.33
C GLN A 45 -7.76 -3.12 -6.73
N ASP A 46 -8.53 -2.02 -6.81
CA ASP A 46 -7.97 -0.68 -7.01
C ASP A 46 -7.24 -0.17 -5.77
N LEU A 47 -6.36 0.82 -5.95
CA LEU A 47 -5.56 1.41 -4.87
C LEU A 47 -6.41 2.03 -3.76
N ALA A 48 -7.65 2.40 -4.04
CA ALA A 48 -8.57 2.86 -3.01
C ALA A 48 -8.72 1.86 -1.84
N VAL A 49 -8.41 0.57 -2.00
CA VAL A 49 -8.44 -0.41 -0.89
C VAL A 49 -7.55 -0.05 0.31
N VAL A 50 -6.60 0.88 0.15
CA VAL A 50 -5.85 1.43 1.27
C VAL A 50 -6.77 1.99 2.36
N ILE A 51 -7.94 2.54 2.00
CA ILE A 51 -8.92 3.02 2.99
C ILE A 51 -9.46 1.87 3.85
N THR A 52 -9.69 0.69 3.27
CA THR A 52 -10.11 -0.51 4.00
C THR A 52 -9.03 -0.99 4.97
N THR A 53 -7.77 -0.86 4.57
CA THR A 53 -6.64 -1.20 5.44
C THR A 53 -6.55 -0.23 6.62
N LEU A 54 -6.71 1.06 6.37
CA LEU A 54 -6.69 2.09 7.43
C LEU A 54 -7.87 1.96 8.39
N GLU A 55 -9.07 1.67 7.89
CA GLU A 55 -10.26 1.41 8.71
C GLU A 55 -10.03 0.22 9.65
N ARG A 56 -9.48 -0.89 9.14
CA ARG A 56 -9.14 -2.05 9.98
C ARG A 56 -8.11 -1.72 11.06
N LEU A 57 -7.11 -0.90 10.74
CA LEU A 57 -6.11 -0.45 11.73
C LEU A 57 -6.70 0.48 12.78
N ALA A 58 -7.74 1.24 12.42
CA ALA A 58 -8.45 2.17 13.31
C ALA A 58 -9.64 1.53 14.04
N ASP A 59 -9.88 0.22 13.84
CA ASP A 59 -11.05 -0.50 14.36
C ASP A 59 -12.40 0.14 13.94
N LEU A 60 -12.47 0.58 12.67
CA LEU A 60 -13.66 1.20 12.08
C LEU A 60 -14.36 0.24 11.10
N THR A 61 -15.68 0.18 11.19
CA THR A 61 -16.55 -0.46 10.20
C THR A 61 -17.16 0.56 9.24
N ARG A 62 -17.25 0.21 7.96
CA ARG A 62 -17.91 1.06 6.97
C ARG A 62 -19.43 1.05 7.16
N PRO A 63 -20.08 2.23 7.16
CA PRO A 63 -21.53 2.27 7.06
C PRO A 63 -21.98 1.65 5.73
N GLY A 64 -22.74 0.55 5.78
CA GLY A 64 -23.33 -0.10 4.60
C GLY A 64 -22.67 -1.41 4.16
N GLU A 65 -21.69 -1.93 4.92
CA GLU A 65 -21.28 -3.34 4.92
C GLU A 65 -21.78 -4.05 6.19
#